data_AF-A0A9E1VEL6-F1
#
_entry.id   AF-A0A9E1VEL6-F1
#
_cell.length_a   1.000
_cell.length_b   1.000
_cell.length_c   1.000
_cell.angle_alpha   90.00
_cell.angle_beta   90.00
_cell.angle_gamma   90.00
#
_symmetry.space_group_name_H-M   'P 1'
#
loop_
_entity.id
_entity.type
_entity.pdbx_description
1 polymer ?
#
loop_
_entity_poly.entity_id
_entity_poly.type
_entity_poly.pdbx_seq_one_letter_code
_entity_poly.pdbx_strand_id
1 'polypeptide(L)'
;GKRFGVFKDIFRDSIFKFTMDKIKEAGGDIVLIAPRKVGLPGFLSILNIEMKHELPKYIKNHADKKVEITSVDDVIAFNRLDPALRAPYGQLRFMNIGKDTITQNELEVIKKNLKTIARTFFKALETQNLDAILSINNSHSAYCAVAEYPNLTIPMGYKKSGEPISLTFIGKPNEEGKLLLLGHTFEQLTSHRKMPKNFK
;
A
#
# COMPACT_ATOMS: atom_id res chain seq x y z
N GLY A 1 0.53 20.74 -18.84
CA GLY A 1 0.94 19.34 -19.01
C GLY A 1 0.00 18.42 -18.27
N LYS A 2 0.46 17.20 -17.93
CA LYS A 2 -0.16 16.38 -16.89
C LYS A 2 0.11 17.01 -15.52
N ARG A 3 -0.86 17.02 -14.61
CA ARG A 3 -0.78 17.68 -13.30
C ARG A 3 -0.59 16.67 -12.18
N PHE A 4 0.43 16.84 -11.37
CA PHE A 4 0.83 15.89 -10.33
C PHE A 4 0.81 16.54 -8.95
N GLY A 5 0.05 15.96 -8.03
CA GLY A 5 0.07 16.35 -6.62
C GLY A 5 1.27 15.78 -5.90
N VAL A 6 1.96 16.58 -5.10
CA VAL A 6 3.14 16.14 -4.35
C VAL A 6 3.06 16.58 -2.90
N PHE A 7 3.18 15.64 -1.97
CA PHE A 7 3.13 15.96 -0.54
C PHE A 7 4.34 16.81 -0.12
N LYS A 8 4.07 17.93 0.55
CA LYS A 8 5.09 18.93 0.92
C LYS A 8 6.22 18.37 1.80
N ASP A 9 5.94 17.35 2.60
CA ASP A 9 6.89 16.74 3.53
C ASP A 9 7.91 15.83 2.84
N ILE A 10 7.51 15.09 1.81
CA ILE A 10 8.41 14.18 1.06
C ILE A 10 9.24 14.92 0.00
N PHE A 11 8.88 16.16 -0.34
CA PHE A 11 9.63 16.99 -1.31
C PHE A 11 11.07 17.33 -0.87
N ARG A 12 11.44 17.01 0.39
CA ARG A 12 12.78 17.20 0.94
C ARG A 12 13.78 16.11 0.54
N ASP A 13 13.32 14.95 0.09
CA ASP A 13 14.19 13.88 -0.40
C ASP A 13 14.86 14.31 -1.72
N SER A 14 16.18 14.18 -1.81
CA SER A 14 16.94 14.70 -2.94
C SER A 14 16.72 13.92 -4.24
N ILE A 15 16.52 12.60 -4.14
CA ILE A 15 16.23 11.76 -5.32
C ILE A 15 14.83 12.10 -5.81
N PHE A 16 13.86 12.18 -4.90
CA PHE A 16 12.51 12.55 -5.24
C PHE A 16 12.42 13.96 -5.85
N LYS A 17 13.12 14.95 -5.28
CA LYS A 17 13.19 16.31 -5.85
C LYS A 17 13.76 16.29 -7.27
N PHE A 18 14.87 15.59 -7.49
CA PHE A 18 15.45 15.42 -8.83
C PHE A 18 14.44 14.78 -9.81
N THR A 19 13.70 13.77 -9.36
CA THR A 19 12.62 13.15 -10.14
C THR A 19 11.51 14.15 -10.48
N MET A 20 11.13 15.04 -9.55
CA MET A 20 10.13 16.08 -9.83
C MET A 20 10.63 17.10 -10.85
N ASP A 21 11.91 17.45 -10.80
CA ASP A 21 12.53 18.35 -11.79
C ASP A 21 12.52 17.69 -13.19
N LYS A 22 12.81 16.38 -13.30
CA LYS A 22 12.70 15.62 -14.55
C LYS A 22 11.27 15.59 -15.11
N ILE A 23 10.27 15.44 -14.24
CA ILE A 23 8.86 15.48 -14.66
C ILE A 23 8.50 16.88 -15.20
N LYS A 24 8.99 17.95 -14.56
CA LYS A 24 8.78 19.33 -15.04
C LYS A 24 9.45 19.59 -16.39
N GLU A 25 10.69 19.15 -16.56
CA GLU A 25 11.42 19.23 -17.83
C GLU A 25 10.67 18.52 -18.97
N ALA A 26 9.99 17.40 -18.67
CA ALA A 26 9.13 16.68 -19.60
C ALA A 26 7.73 17.31 -19.80
N GLY A 27 7.47 18.50 -19.24
CA GLY A 27 6.23 19.24 -19.39
C GLY A 27 5.13 18.90 -18.38
N GLY A 28 5.45 18.18 -17.30
CA GLY A 28 4.54 17.91 -16.19
C GLY A 28 4.44 19.05 -15.17
N ASP A 29 3.25 19.33 -14.67
CA ASP A 29 3.00 20.37 -13.68
C ASP A 29 3.01 19.78 -12.28
N ILE A 30 3.82 20.34 -11.37
CA ILE A 30 3.91 19.88 -9.97
C ILE A 30 3.12 20.81 -9.06
N VAL A 31 2.12 20.27 -8.38
CA VAL A 31 1.26 20.98 -7.42
C VAL A 31 1.56 20.47 -6.01
N LEU A 32 2.07 21.34 -5.14
CA LEU A 32 2.30 20.97 -3.74
C LEU A 32 0.99 20.82 -2.98
N ILE A 33 0.82 19.70 -2.28
CA ILE A 33 -0.34 19.41 -1.45
C ILE A 33 0.07 19.16 0.00
N ALA A 34 -0.81 19.52 0.94
CA ALA A 34 -0.59 19.35 2.37
C ALA A 34 -1.90 18.96 3.07
N PRO A 35 -2.48 17.78 2.77
CA PRO A 35 -3.68 17.33 3.46
C PRO A 35 -3.41 17.09 4.94
N ARG A 36 -4.44 17.28 5.77
CA ARG A 36 -4.37 16.96 7.19
C ARG A 36 -4.18 15.44 7.36
N LYS A 37 -3.12 15.04 8.05
CA LYS A 37 -2.89 13.65 8.42
C LYS A 37 -3.83 13.27 9.56
N VAL A 38 -4.63 12.24 9.36
CA VAL A 38 -5.58 11.70 10.35
C VAL A 38 -5.30 10.21 10.47
N GLY A 39 -5.25 9.70 11.71
CA GLY A 39 -5.02 8.28 11.93
C GLY A 39 -6.08 7.39 11.25
N LEU A 40 -5.78 6.11 11.13
CA LEU A 40 -6.69 5.09 10.59
C LEU A 40 -7.17 4.18 11.74
N PRO A 41 -8.07 4.67 12.62
CA PRO A 41 -8.52 3.90 13.79
C PRO A 41 -9.27 2.64 13.36
N GLY A 42 -8.93 1.50 13.96
CA GLY A 42 -9.55 0.21 13.62
C GLY A 42 -8.99 -0.47 12.37
N PHE A 43 -7.95 0.08 11.71
CA PHE A 43 -7.34 -0.55 10.53
C PHE A 43 -6.94 -2.00 10.75
N LEU A 44 -6.32 -2.32 11.90
CA LEU A 44 -5.93 -3.69 12.22
C LEU A 44 -7.13 -4.62 12.41
N SER A 45 -8.27 -4.11 12.88
CA SER A 45 -9.47 -4.92 13.05
C SER A 45 -10.07 -5.37 11.73
N ILE A 46 -9.87 -4.62 10.64
CA ILE A 46 -10.22 -5.12 9.30
C ILE A 46 -9.44 -6.39 9.00
N LEU A 47 -8.12 -6.33 9.13
CA LEU A 47 -7.25 -7.47 8.86
C LEU A 47 -7.55 -8.64 9.80
N ASN A 48 -7.81 -8.36 11.08
CA ASN A 48 -8.06 -9.40 12.07
C ASN A 48 -9.39 -10.12 11.82
N ILE A 49 -10.49 -9.37 11.76
CA ILE A 49 -11.83 -9.95 11.69
C ILE A 49 -12.07 -10.63 10.35
N GLU A 50 -11.58 -10.06 9.24
CA GLU A 50 -11.67 -10.74 7.94
C GLU A 50 -10.83 -12.02 7.93
N MET A 51 -9.60 -12.02 8.46
CA MET A 51 -8.84 -13.28 8.58
C MET A 51 -9.52 -14.30 9.48
N LYS A 52 -10.13 -13.88 10.58
CA LYS A 52 -10.85 -14.74 11.54
C LYS A 52 -12.01 -15.50 10.86
N HIS A 53 -12.71 -14.84 9.94
CA HIS A 53 -13.91 -15.38 9.32
C HIS A 53 -13.69 -15.95 7.90
N GLU A 54 -12.79 -15.38 7.11
CA GLU A 54 -12.58 -15.76 5.71
C GLU A 54 -11.53 -16.86 5.55
N LEU A 55 -10.51 -16.94 6.41
CA LEU A 55 -9.52 -18.02 6.32
C LEU A 55 -10.15 -19.42 6.49
N PRO A 56 -11.02 -19.67 7.49
CA PRO A 56 -11.66 -20.98 7.62
C PRO A 56 -12.53 -21.34 6.41
N LYS A 57 -13.22 -20.36 5.83
CA LYS A 57 -14.03 -20.55 4.61
C LYS A 57 -13.14 -20.92 3.43
N TYR A 58 -12.03 -20.20 3.26
CA TYR A 58 -11.07 -20.47 2.20
C TYR A 58 -10.51 -21.89 2.30
N ILE A 59 -10.02 -22.28 3.48
CA ILE A 59 -9.47 -23.62 3.70
C ILE A 59 -10.51 -24.69 3.38
N LYS A 60 -11.72 -24.57 3.93
CA LYS A 60 -12.79 -25.55 3.71
C LYS A 60 -13.10 -25.75 2.23
N ASN A 61 -13.07 -24.68 1.44
CA ASN A 61 -13.51 -24.70 0.05
C ASN A 61 -12.39 -25.01 -0.95
N HIS A 62 -11.12 -24.76 -0.58
CA HIS A 62 -10.02 -24.74 -1.54
C HIS A 62 -8.78 -25.53 -1.10
N ALA A 63 -8.67 -25.96 0.17
CA ALA A 63 -7.53 -26.75 0.61
C ALA A 63 -7.63 -28.22 0.17
N ASP A 64 -6.47 -28.85 0.04
CA ASP A 64 -6.39 -30.30 -0.12
C ASP A 64 -6.96 -30.99 1.13
N LYS A 65 -7.59 -32.16 0.95
CA LYS A 65 -8.20 -32.93 2.05
C LYS A 65 -7.20 -33.35 3.13
N LYS A 66 -5.91 -33.36 2.83
CA LYS A 66 -4.82 -33.66 3.78
C LYS A 66 -4.46 -32.47 4.68
N VAL A 67 -4.99 -31.28 4.41
CA VAL A 67 -4.76 -30.12 5.28
C VAL A 67 -5.67 -30.22 6.50
N GLU A 68 -5.06 -30.49 7.65
CA GLU A 68 -5.78 -30.64 8.93
C GLU A 68 -6.02 -29.31 9.66
N ILE A 69 -5.31 -28.24 9.27
CA ILE A 69 -5.51 -26.89 9.82
C ILE A 69 -6.81 -26.33 9.27
N THR A 70 -7.76 -25.95 10.12
CA THR A 70 -9.08 -25.41 9.71
C THR A 70 -9.33 -23.98 10.15
N SER A 71 -8.53 -23.47 11.09
CA SER A 71 -8.75 -22.17 11.73
C SER A 71 -7.43 -21.46 12.07
N VAL A 72 -7.55 -20.19 12.47
CA VAL A 72 -6.40 -19.44 13.02
C VAL A 72 -5.89 -20.06 14.32
N ASP A 73 -6.78 -20.65 15.13
CA ASP A 73 -6.37 -21.32 16.37
C ASP A 73 -5.56 -22.59 16.08
N ASP A 74 -5.91 -23.33 15.04
CA ASP A 74 -5.14 -24.50 14.57
C ASP A 74 -3.75 -24.06 14.08
N VAL A 75 -3.64 -22.93 13.37
CA VAL A 75 -2.34 -22.36 12.99
C VAL A 75 -1.50 -22.05 14.23
N ILE A 76 -2.11 -21.44 15.25
CA ILE A 76 -1.43 -21.10 16.50
C ILE A 76 -0.94 -22.37 17.21
N ALA A 77 -1.77 -23.40 17.29
CA ALA A 77 -1.45 -24.69 17.88
C ALA A 77 -0.34 -25.41 17.10
N PHE A 78 -0.45 -25.44 15.77
CA PHE A 78 0.56 -26.03 14.90
C PHE A 78 1.93 -25.35 15.06
N ASN A 79 1.96 -24.03 15.14
CA ASN A 79 3.19 -23.29 15.37
C ASN A 79 3.83 -23.59 16.74
N ARG A 80 3.03 -23.90 17.77
CA ARG A 80 3.52 -24.24 19.12
C ARG A 80 4.25 -25.58 19.18
N LEU A 81 4.03 -26.48 18.23
CA LEU A 81 4.70 -27.78 18.20
C LEU A 81 6.21 -27.65 17.91
N ASP A 82 6.62 -26.61 17.19
CA ASP A 82 8.04 -26.28 16.98
C ASP A 82 8.20 -24.75 16.75
N PRO A 83 8.24 -23.95 17.83
CA PRO A 83 8.24 -22.49 17.72
C PRO A 83 9.51 -21.94 17.07
N ALA A 84 10.66 -22.59 17.26
CA ALA A 84 11.93 -22.14 16.67
C ALA A 84 11.90 -22.23 15.14
N LEU A 85 11.26 -23.28 14.61
CA LEU A 85 11.07 -23.43 13.17
C LEU A 85 9.88 -22.62 12.65
N ARG A 86 8.75 -22.65 13.33
CA ARG A 86 7.44 -22.22 12.79
C ARG A 86 7.06 -20.80 13.19
N ALA A 87 7.57 -20.31 14.32
CA ALA A 87 7.34 -18.96 14.82
C ALA A 87 8.61 -18.36 15.46
N PRO A 88 9.75 -18.28 14.73
CA PRO A 88 11.05 -17.83 15.28
C PRO A 88 11.00 -16.40 15.85
N TYR A 89 10.06 -15.57 15.38
CA TYR A 89 9.83 -14.20 15.85
C TYR A 89 8.53 -14.07 16.66
N GLY A 90 7.96 -15.19 17.09
CA GLY A 90 6.64 -15.29 17.71
C GLY A 90 5.49 -15.21 16.70
N GLN A 91 4.27 -15.23 17.25
CA GLN A 91 3.03 -15.31 16.48
C GLN A 91 1.94 -14.35 17.01
N LEU A 92 2.36 -13.16 17.47
CA LEU A 92 1.47 -12.16 18.07
C LEU A 92 0.32 -11.74 17.15
N ARG A 93 0.55 -11.68 15.82
CA ARG A 93 -0.49 -11.34 14.86
C ARG A 93 -1.62 -12.36 14.87
N PHE A 94 -1.32 -13.67 14.82
CA PHE A 94 -2.33 -14.72 14.92
C PHE A 94 -3.07 -14.66 16.26
N MET A 95 -2.34 -14.47 17.36
CA MET A 95 -2.98 -14.32 18.68
C MET A 95 -3.92 -13.11 18.75
N ASN A 96 -3.58 -12.00 18.11
CA ASN A 96 -4.42 -10.80 18.08
C ASN A 96 -5.68 -11.00 17.22
N ILE A 97 -5.63 -11.83 16.17
CA ILE A 97 -6.83 -12.21 15.40
C ILE A 97 -7.86 -12.86 16.32
N GLY A 98 -7.43 -13.83 17.15
CA GLY A 98 -8.32 -14.51 18.09
C GLY A 98 -8.89 -13.56 19.15
N LYS A 99 -8.08 -12.61 19.64
CA LYS A 99 -8.45 -11.63 20.67
C LYS A 99 -9.33 -10.49 20.18
N ASP A 100 -9.42 -10.25 18.87
CA ASP A 100 -10.25 -9.18 18.33
C ASP A 100 -11.74 -9.56 18.46
N THR A 101 -12.48 -8.70 19.15
CA THR A 101 -13.91 -8.88 19.48
C THR A 101 -14.82 -7.98 18.66
N ILE A 102 -14.28 -7.22 17.70
CA ILE A 102 -15.08 -6.39 16.79
C ILE A 102 -16.11 -7.27 16.07
N THR A 103 -17.36 -6.86 16.15
CA THR A 103 -18.48 -7.51 15.46
C THR A 103 -18.48 -7.17 13.97
N GLN A 104 -19.19 -7.95 13.16
CA GLN A 104 -19.33 -7.65 11.73
C GLN A 104 -19.95 -6.27 11.47
N ASN A 105 -20.92 -5.84 12.28
CA ASN A 105 -21.55 -4.53 12.15
C ASN A 105 -20.56 -3.39 12.46
N GLU A 106 -19.76 -3.53 13.52
CA GLU A 106 -18.71 -2.57 13.86
C GLU A 106 -17.61 -2.54 12.78
N LEU A 107 -17.25 -3.70 12.22
CA LEU A 107 -16.30 -3.80 11.12
C LEU A 107 -16.75 -2.99 9.90
N GLU A 108 -18.02 -3.09 9.50
CA GLU A 108 -18.55 -2.31 8.37
C GLU A 108 -18.53 -0.80 8.65
N VAL A 109 -18.77 -0.38 9.89
CA VAL A 109 -18.60 1.02 10.31
C VAL A 109 -17.14 1.46 10.21
N ILE A 110 -16.19 0.64 10.67
CA ILE A 110 -14.76 0.92 10.57
C ILE A 110 -14.36 1.08 9.10
N LYS A 111 -14.73 0.14 8.22
CA LYS A 111 -14.44 0.22 6.78
C LYS A 111 -14.93 1.51 6.15
N LYS A 112 -16.19 1.89 6.41
CA LYS A 112 -16.77 3.15 5.91
C LYS A 112 -16.02 4.38 6.41
N ASN A 113 -15.66 4.41 7.69
CA ASN A 113 -14.94 5.52 8.29
C ASN A 113 -13.52 5.65 7.73
N LEU A 114 -12.77 4.55 7.62
CA LEU A 114 -11.42 4.55 7.06
C LEU A 114 -11.42 4.99 5.60
N LYS A 115 -12.38 4.50 4.79
CA LYS A 115 -12.55 4.94 3.41
C LYS A 115 -12.81 6.45 3.31
N THR A 116 -13.66 6.98 4.18
CA THR A 116 -13.96 8.42 4.24
C THR A 116 -12.72 9.25 4.60
N ILE A 117 -11.97 8.82 5.63
CA ILE A 117 -10.74 9.47 6.06
C ILE A 117 -9.73 9.50 4.91
N ALA A 118 -9.51 8.36 4.26
CA ALA A 118 -8.48 8.24 3.23
C ALA A 118 -8.86 8.95 1.91
N ARG A 119 -10.13 8.90 1.50
CA ARG A 119 -10.59 9.71 0.35
C ARG A 119 -10.49 11.21 0.63
N THR A 120 -10.74 11.63 1.87
CA THR A 120 -10.51 13.01 2.30
C THR A 120 -9.03 13.39 2.22
N PHE A 121 -8.12 12.49 2.64
CA PHE A 121 -6.68 12.69 2.53
C PHE A 121 -6.22 12.92 1.07
N PHE A 122 -6.82 12.21 0.12
CA PHE A 122 -6.54 12.35 -1.32
C PHE A 122 -7.46 13.32 -2.07
N LYS A 123 -8.30 14.11 -1.38
CA LYS A 123 -9.30 15.00 -2.01
C LYS A 123 -8.70 16.00 -3.01
N ALA A 124 -7.41 16.29 -2.88
CA ALA A 124 -6.67 17.12 -3.83
C ALA A 124 -6.67 16.58 -5.27
N LEU A 125 -6.82 15.26 -5.48
CA LEU A 125 -6.98 14.69 -6.83
C LEU A 125 -8.12 15.39 -7.59
N GLU A 126 -9.23 15.66 -6.91
CA GLU A 126 -10.39 16.33 -7.48
C GLU A 126 -10.26 17.84 -7.39
N THR A 127 -10.01 18.39 -6.19
CA THR A 127 -10.08 19.84 -5.96
C THR A 127 -8.98 20.64 -6.63
N GLN A 128 -7.88 20.00 -7.03
CA GLN A 128 -6.77 20.62 -7.75
C GLN A 128 -6.66 20.14 -9.22
N ASN A 129 -7.65 19.35 -9.66
CA ASN A 129 -7.71 18.73 -10.99
C ASN A 129 -6.39 18.05 -11.37
N LEU A 130 -5.99 17.05 -10.58
CA LEU A 130 -4.71 16.34 -10.74
C LEU A 130 -4.91 15.05 -11.56
N ASP A 131 -3.95 14.74 -12.42
CA ASP A 131 -3.89 13.46 -13.12
C ASP A 131 -3.47 12.31 -12.18
N ALA A 132 -2.57 12.58 -11.22
CA ALA A 132 -2.17 11.64 -10.18
C ALA A 132 -1.56 12.36 -8.97
N ILE A 133 -1.48 11.68 -7.82
CA ILE A 133 -0.63 12.08 -6.69
C ILE A 133 0.63 11.22 -6.69
N LEU A 134 1.78 11.83 -6.42
CA LEU A 134 3.09 11.19 -6.38
C LEU A 134 3.54 10.95 -4.94
N SER A 135 4.05 9.75 -4.69
CA SER A 135 4.55 9.30 -3.40
C SER A 135 5.90 8.60 -3.56
N ILE A 136 6.62 8.42 -2.44
CA ILE A 136 7.83 7.61 -2.36
C ILE A 136 7.47 6.23 -1.84
N ASN A 137 7.89 5.17 -2.55
CA ASN A 137 7.71 3.78 -2.14
C ASN A 137 6.25 3.52 -1.68
N ASN A 138 6.07 2.89 -0.51
CA ASN A 138 4.79 2.58 0.10
C ASN A 138 4.33 3.61 1.16
N SER A 139 4.91 4.81 1.20
CA SER A 139 4.68 5.81 2.29
C SER A 139 3.21 6.14 2.54
N HIS A 140 2.36 6.02 1.51
CA HIS A 140 0.92 6.30 1.59
C HIS A 140 0.03 5.07 1.34
N SER A 141 0.62 3.88 1.30
CA SER A 141 -0.08 2.62 0.94
C SER A 141 -1.29 2.31 1.82
N ALA A 142 -1.22 2.56 3.13
CA ALA A 142 -2.34 2.32 4.04
C ALA A 142 -3.57 3.18 3.68
N TYR A 143 -3.36 4.47 3.36
CA TYR A 143 -4.44 5.34 2.89
C TYR A 143 -4.95 4.88 1.52
N CYS A 144 -4.08 4.53 0.57
CA CYS A 144 -4.51 4.03 -0.74
C CYS A 144 -5.39 2.79 -0.62
N ALA A 145 -5.00 1.84 0.25
CA ALA A 145 -5.72 0.59 0.46
C ALA A 145 -7.15 0.83 0.95
N VAL A 146 -7.33 1.60 2.03
CA VAL A 146 -8.68 1.86 2.56
C VAL A 146 -9.49 2.85 1.71
N ALA A 147 -8.84 3.71 0.92
CA ALA A 147 -9.52 4.56 -0.06
C ALA A 147 -10.04 3.77 -1.28
N GLU A 148 -9.50 2.56 -1.50
CA GLU A 148 -9.64 1.75 -2.71
C GLU A 148 -9.09 2.50 -3.94
N TYR A 149 -7.94 3.15 -3.77
CA TYR A 149 -7.32 3.94 -4.84
C TYR A 149 -6.19 3.13 -5.49
N PRO A 150 -6.22 2.96 -6.83
CA PRO A 150 -5.16 2.27 -7.54
C PRO A 150 -3.86 3.06 -7.40
N ASN A 151 -2.76 2.33 -7.30
CA ASN A 151 -1.43 2.92 -7.24
C ASN A 151 -0.41 2.04 -7.98
N LEU A 152 0.54 2.69 -8.65
CA LEU A 152 1.56 2.05 -9.47
C LEU A 152 2.94 2.57 -9.06
N THR A 153 3.82 1.65 -8.64
CA THR A 153 5.20 1.91 -8.25
C THR A 153 6.14 1.66 -9.42
N ILE A 154 7.01 2.63 -9.74
CA ILE A 154 8.05 2.54 -10.76
C ILE A 154 9.40 2.95 -10.15
N PRO A 155 10.51 2.24 -10.41
CA PRO A 155 11.82 2.62 -9.90
C PRO A 155 12.20 4.06 -10.29
N MET A 156 12.67 4.85 -9.31
CA MET A 156 13.16 6.21 -9.54
C MET A 156 14.64 6.41 -9.17
N GLY A 157 15.33 5.32 -8.84
CA GLY A 157 16.77 5.33 -8.60
C GLY A 157 17.16 4.50 -7.38
N TYR A 158 18.29 4.86 -6.79
CA TYR A 158 18.90 4.16 -5.67
C TYR A 158 19.54 5.17 -4.71
N LYS A 159 19.45 4.89 -3.40
CA LYS A 159 20.24 5.62 -2.40
C LYS A 159 21.73 5.29 -2.57
N LYS A 160 22.59 6.08 -1.93
CA LYS A 160 24.06 5.83 -1.90
C LYS A 160 24.41 4.43 -1.38
N SER A 161 23.58 3.85 -0.50
CA SER A 161 23.72 2.48 0.01
C SER A 161 23.43 1.39 -1.02
N GLY A 162 22.87 1.75 -2.19
CA GLY A 162 22.35 0.79 -3.16
C GLY A 162 20.90 0.36 -2.90
N GLU A 163 20.26 0.86 -1.85
CA GLU A 163 18.84 0.63 -1.58
C GLU A 163 17.98 1.24 -2.71
N PRO A 164 17.11 0.46 -3.38
CA PRO A 164 16.20 0.99 -4.39
C PRO A 164 15.22 2.00 -3.80
N ILE A 165 14.87 3.02 -4.58
CA ILE A 165 13.82 3.97 -4.25
C ILE A 165 12.91 4.15 -5.47
N SER A 166 11.61 4.23 -5.24
CA SER A 166 10.59 4.21 -6.28
C SER A 166 9.61 5.38 -6.17
N LEU A 167 9.14 5.82 -7.32
CA LEU A 167 8.06 6.76 -7.49
C LEU A 167 6.74 5.99 -7.57
N THR A 168 5.77 6.38 -6.76
CA THR A 168 4.44 5.76 -6.75
C THR A 168 3.40 6.75 -7.24
N PHE A 169 2.72 6.43 -8.33
CA PHE A 169 1.57 7.16 -8.85
C PHE A 169 0.30 6.66 -8.18
N ILE A 170 -0.54 7.57 -7.69
CA ILE A 170 -1.82 7.27 -7.02
C ILE A 170 -2.93 7.94 -7.82
N GLY A 171 -3.91 7.15 -8.27
CA GLY A 171 -5.06 7.60 -9.08
C GLY A 171 -6.39 7.48 -8.33
N LYS A 172 -7.46 7.93 -8.99
CA LYS A 172 -8.83 7.67 -8.51
C LYS A 172 -9.25 6.24 -8.87
N PRO A 173 -10.34 5.71 -8.27
CA PRO A 173 -10.84 4.38 -8.62
C PRO A 173 -11.11 4.24 -10.13
N ASN A 174 -10.80 3.07 -10.69
CA ASN A 174 -10.99 2.73 -12.09
C ASN A 174 -10.13 3.55 -13.09
N GLU A 175 -9.01 4.14 -12.63
CA GLU A 175 -8.07 4.88 -13.49
C GLU A 175 -6.76 4.12 -13.75
N GLU A 176 -6.74 2.79 -13.61
CA GLU A 176 -5.55 1.94 -13.78
C GLU A 176 -4.92 2.12 -15.16
N GLY A 177 -5.72 2.21 -16.22
CA GLY A 177 -5.22 2.47 -17.58
C GLY A 177 -4.46 3.79 -17.69
N LYS A 178 -4.93 4.84 -17.01
CA LYS A 178 -4.21 6.12 -16.94
C LYS A 178 -2.90 5.98 -16.17
N LEU A 179 -2.92 5.25 -15.04
CA LEU A 179 -1.70 5.02 -14.26
C LEU A 179 -0.66 4.22 -15.04
N LEU A 180 -1.07 3.20 -15.80
CA LEU A 180 -0.17 2.44 -16.67
C LEU A 180 0.50 3.33 -17.72
N LEU A 181 -0.26 4.22 -18.37
CA LEU A 181 0.29 5.17 -19.34
C LEU A 181 1.30 6.13 -18.69
N LEU A 182 0.95 6.70 -17.53
CA LEU A 182 1.84 7.59 -16.76
C LEU A 182 3.11 6.87 -16.31
N GLY A 183 2.98 5.67 -15.75
CA GLY A 183 4.08 4.85 -15.29
C GLY A 183 5.01 4.42 -16.43
N HIS A 184 4.45 3.97 -17.56
CA HIS A 184 5.22 3.63 -18.75
C HIS A 184 5.98 4.86 -19.29
N THR A 185 5.32 6.00 -19.39
CA THR A 185 5.96 7.25 -19.86
C THR A 185 7.12 7.65 -18.95
N PHE A 186 6.93 7.56 -17.64
CA PHE A 186 7.98 7.85 -16.65
C PHE A 186 9.14 6.84 -16.71
N GLU A 187 8.83 5.55 -16.89
CA GLU A 187 9.84 4.50 -17.07
C GLU A 187 10.68 4.75 -18.33
N GLN A 188 10.06 5.06 -19.46
CA GLN A 188 10.77 5.36 -20.71
C GLN A 188 11.62 6.63 -20.60
N LEU A 189 11.14 7.65 -19.88
CA LEU A 189 11.88 8.89 -19.65
C LEU A 189 13.17 8.68 -18.84
N THR A 190 13.20 7.68 -17.95
CA THR A 190 14.24 7.60 -16.90
C THR A 190 15.07 6.32 -16.90
N SER A 191 14.47 5.18 -17.24
CA SER A 191 15.12 3.86 -17.28
C SER A 191 15.96 3.54 -16.04
N HIS A 192 15.48 3.88 -14.84
CA HIS A 192 16.27 3.81 -13.61
C HIS A 192 16.58 2.38 -13.15
N ARG A 193 15.77 1.38 -13.53
CA ARG A 193 15.92 -0.01 -13.05
C ARG A 193 17.25 -0.60 -13.51
N LYS A 194 18.03 -1.13 -12.57
CA LYS A 194 19.25 -1.90 -12.82
C LYS A 194 19.07 -3.34 -12.36
N MET A 195 19.69 -4.29 -13.07
CA MET A 195 19.76 -5.68 -12.62
C MET A 195 20.62 -5.77 -11.34
N PRO A 196 20.19 -6.49 -10.29
CA PRO A 196 21.03 -6.72 -9.12
C PRO A 196 22.29 -7.51 -9.52
N LYS A 197 23.47 -7.09 -9.04
CA LYS A 197 24.77 -7.69 -9.44
C LYS A 197 24.89 -9.20 -9.20
N ASN A 198 24.21 -9.70 -8.16
CA ASN A 198 24.27 -11.11 -7.76
C ASN A 198 23.08 -11.92 -8.26
N PHE A 199 22.21 -11.32 -9.08
CA PHE A 199 21.11 -12.06 -9.73
C PHE A 199 21.73 -12.90 -10.85
N LYS A 200 21.85 -14.21 -10.60
CA LYS A 200 22.30 -15.21 -11.57
C LYS A 200 21.10 -15.87 -12.23
#